data_AF-A0A645G1T1-F1
#
_entry.id   AF-A0A645G1T1-F1
#
_cell.length_a   1.000
_cell.length_b   1.000
_cell.length_c   1.000
_cell.angle_alpha   90.00
_cell.angle_beta   90.00
_cell.angle_gamma   90.00
#
_symmetry.space_group_name_H-M   'P 1'
#
loop_
_entity.id
_entity.type
_entity.pdbx_description
1 polymer ?
#
loop_
_entity_poly.entity_id
_entity_poly.type
_entity_poly.pdbx_seq_one_letter_code
_entity_poly.pdbx_strand_id
1 'polypeptide(L)'
;MLTDKTNYGLARHAQGFLALPTVYLWGGLGQILSLALFHEIINRYPDYYTEKKQHEYEGFIDNNYYALDCSGLIKNYLMNGKDNFRYNPAVDYNSKLFLEKSTTKGTICSLPEIPGVCLYLEGHVGVYIGNSDVIEATNNPDFGNGVIKSRLNQRNWEQWFYCPHIRYED
;
A
#
# COMPACT_ATOMS: atom_id res chain seq x y z
N MET A 1 9.87 -12.92 -19.04
CA MET A 1 8.77 -12.08 -19.56
C MET A 1 8.92 -10.71 -18.93
N LEU A 2 8.97 -9.65 -19.74
CA LEU A 2 8.87 -8.29 -19.23
C LEU A 2 7.48 -8.11 -18.62
N THR A 3 7.42 -7.52 -17.43
CA THR A 3 6.15 -7.24 -16.76
C THR A 3 5.53 -6.00 -17.41
N ASP A 4 4.23 -6.00 -17.75
CA ASP A 4 3.53 -4.80 -18.26
C ASP A 4 3.40 -3.69 -17.20
N LYS A 5 3.87 -3.96 -15.98
CA LYS A 5 3.86 -3.04 -14.84
C LYS A 5 5.09 -2.16 -14.84
N THR A 6 4.87 -0.87 -14.69
CA THR A 6 5.93 0.17 -14.67
C THR A 6 5.86 1.00 -13.39
N ASN A 7 6.93 1.75 -13.08
CA ASN A 7 7.00 2.72 -11.98
C ASN A 7 5.94 3.82 -12.13
N TYR A 8 5.77 4.39 -13.33
CA TYR A 8 4.71 5.36 -13.60
C TYR A 8 3.31 4.75 -13.45
N GLY A 9 3.15 3.46 -13.78
CA GLY A 9 1.91 2.74 -13.52
C GLY A 9 1.62 2.55 -12.03
N LEU A 10 2.63 2.25 -11.21
CA LEU A 10 2.49 2.17 -9.75
C LEU A 10 2.13 3.53 -9.14
N ALA A 11 2.77 4.61 -9.58
CA ALA A 11 2.44 5.96 -9.15
C ALA A 11 0.97 6.33 -9.49
N ARG A 12 0.55 6.09 -10.74
CA ARG A 12 -0.85 6.31 -11.15
C ARG A 12 -1.84 5.42 -10.38
N HIS A 13 -1.46 4.19 -10.08
CA HIS A 13 -2.29 3.29 -9.28
C HIS A 13 -2.52 3.84 -7.87
N ALA A 14 -1.46 4.30 -7.21
CA ALA A 14 -1.54 4.93 -5.90
C ALA A 14 -2.41 6.21 -5.94
N GLN A 15 -2.23 7.06 -6.95
CA GLN A 15 -3.07 8.24 -7.19
C GLN A 15 -4.54 7.87 -7.41
N GLY A 16 -4.81 6.77 -8.11
CA GLY A 16 -6.17 6.27 -8.32
C GLY A 16 -6.84 5.90 -7.00
N PHE A 17 -6.13 5.24 -6.09
CA PHE A 17 -6.65 4.91 -4.76
C PHE A 17 -6.83 6.12 -3.86
N LEU A 18 -5.98 7.14 -3.97
CA LEU A 18 -6.15 8.41 -3.25
C LEU A 18 -7.48 9.11 -3.58
N ALA A 19 -8.01 8.91 -4.79
CA ALA A 19 -9.29 9.48 -5.23
C ALA A 19 -10.52 8.64 -4.84
N LEU A 20 -10.35 7.52 -4.12
CA LEU A 20 -11.42 6.60 -3.75
C LEU A 20 -11.71 6.63 -2.24
N PRO A 21 -12.94 6.28 -1.82
CA PRO A 21 -13.21 5.97 -0.43
C PRO A 21 -12.36 4.76 -0.02
N THR A 22 -11.45 4.97 0.91
CA THR A 22 -10.53 3.93 1.40
C THR A 22 -10.53 3.89 2.91
N VAL A 23 -10.26 2.71 3.46
CA VAL A 23 -10.06 2.49 4.89
C VAL A 23 -8.82 1.63 5.08
N TYR A 24 -8.03 1.92 6.12
CA TYR A 24 -6.89 1.08 6.41
C TYR A 24 -7.36 -0.23 7.04
N LEU A 25 -6.91 -1.36 6.51
CA LEU A 25 -7.18 -2.69 7.04
C LEU A 25 -5.89 -3.50 6.98
N TRP A 26 -5.32 -3.88 8.13
CA TRP A 26 -4.17 -4.77 8.17
C TRP A 26 -4.50 -6.09 7.47
N GLY A 27 -3.77 -6.39 6.39
CA GLY A 27 -3.96 -7.58 5.56
C GLY A 27 -4.89 -7.34 4.39
N GLY A 28 -5.46 -6.14 4.26
CA GLY A 28 -6.27 -5.72 3.14
C GLY A 28 -5.45 -5.57 1.86
N LEU A 29 -6.03 -5.98 0.74
CA LEU A 29 -5.39 -6.00 -0.57
C LEU A 29 -6.07 -5.08 -1.59
N GLY A 30 -6.86 -4.10 -1.15
CA GLY A 30 -7.50 -3.11 -2.04
C GLY A 30 -8.79 -3.60 -2.69
N GLN A 31 -9.50 -4.53 -2.03
CA GLN A 31 -10.86 -4.95 -2.39
C GLN A 31 -11.89 -4.12 -1.60
N ILE A 32 -13.14 -4.08 -2.06
CA ILE A 32 -14.24 -3.51 -1.26
C ILE A 32 -14.37 -4.31 0.04
N LEU A 33 -14.48 -3.60 1.17
CA LEU A 33 -14.69 -4.20 2.47
C LEU A 33 -16.10 -4.76 2.58
N SER A 34 -16.28 -6.02 2.24
CA SER A 34 -17.51 -6.75 2.52
C SER A 34 -17.43 -7.45 3.88
N LEU A 35 -18.59 -7.82 4.42
CA LEU A 35 -18.65 -8.61 5.66
C LEU A 35 -17.84 -9.92 5.52
N ALA A 36 -17.92 -10.58 4.37
CA ALA A 36 -17.18 -11.80 4.08
C ALA A 36 -15.66 -11.59 4.13
N LEU A 37 -15.16 -10.53 3.47
CA LEU A 37 -13.73 -10.19 3.51
C LEU A 37 -13.28 -9.86 4.94
N PHE A 38 -14.11 -9.15 5.69
CA PHE A 38 -13.76 -8.79 7.06
C PHE A 38 -13.66 -10.01 7.98
N HIS A 39 -14.59 -10.96 7.86
CA HIS A 39 -14.51 -12.25 8.58
C HIS A 39 -13.26 -13.05 8.20
N GLU A 40 -12.87 -13.09 6.92
CA GLU A 40 -11.62 -13.75 6.50
C GLU A 40 -10.39 -13.12 7.17
N ILE A 41 -10.38 -11.79 7.31
CA ILE A 41 -9.29 -11.04 7.94
C ILE A 41 -9.25 -11.26 9.45
N ILE A 42 -10.41 -11.30 10.13
CA ILE A 42 -10.50 -11.65 11.55
C ILE A 42 -9.95 -13.06 11.78
N ASN A 43 -10.33 -14.04 10.97
CA ASN A 43 -9.84 -15.41 11.10
C ASN A 43 -8.32 -15.52 10.88
N ARG A 44 -7.75 -14.66 10.02
CA ARG A 44 -6.31 -14.64 9.74
C ARG A 44 -5.51 -13.97 10.86
N TYR A 45 -6.07 -12.96 11.51
CA TYR A 45 -5.39 -12.16 12.55
C TYR A 45 -6.29 -11.95 13.79
N PRO A 46 -6.74 -13.01 14.47
CA PRO A 46 -7.73 -12.91 15.54
C PRO A 46 -7.23 -12.07 16.73
N ASP A 47 -5.93 -12.13 17.03
CA ASP A 47 -5.33 -11.36 18.13
C ASP A 47 -5.31 -9.86 17.87
N TYR A 48 -5.27 -9.44 16.60
CA TYR A 48 -5.32 -8.02 16.22
C TYR A 48 -6.76 -7.51 16.13
N TYR A 49 -7.64 -8.30 15.49
CA TYR A 49 -9.06 -7.94 15.32
C TYR A 49 -9.92 -8.44 16.47
N THR A 50 -9.61 -7.97 17.69
CA THR A 50 -10.46 -8.13 18.87
C THR A 50 -11.86 -7.55 18.63
N GLU A 51 -12.87 -7.96 19.41
CA GLU A 51 -14.25 -7.43 19.29
C GLU A 51 -14.28 -5.89 19.30
N LYS A 52 -13.51 -5.26 20.20
CA LYS A 52 -13.38 -3.80 20.24
C LYS A 52 -12.89 -3.21 18.91
N LYS A 53 -11.89 -3.85 18.30
CA LYS A 53 -11.33 -3.43 17.01
C LYS A 53 -12.34 -3.61 15.89
N GLN A 54 -13.16 -4.67 15.94
CA GLN A 54 -14.18 -4.95 14.94
C GLN A 54 -15.24 -3.84 14.85
N HIS A 55 -15.64 -3.26 15.99
CA HIS A 55 -16.57 -2.12 16.01
C HIS A 55 -16.04 -0.88 15.27
N GLU A 56 -14.73 -0.70 15.14
CA GLU A 56 -14.14 0.40 14.36
C GLU A 56 -14.46 0.29 12.85
N TYR A 57 -14.86 -0.90 12.37
CA TYR A 57 -15.08 -1.18 10.95
C TYR A 57 -16.53 -1.19 10.49
N GLU A 58 -17.51 -1.19 11.42
CA GLU A 58 -18.94 -1.33 11.09
C GLU A 58 -19.43 -0.28 10.07
N GLY A 59 -18.92 0.96 10.16
CA GLY A 59 -19.27 2.03 9.24
C GLY A 59 -18.69 1.88 7.82
N PHE A 60 -17.70 1.02 7.62
CA PHE A 60 -17.03 0.83 6.32
C PHE A 60 -17.48 -0.43 5.59
N ILE A 61 -17.95 -1.44 6.33
CA ILE A 61 -18.40 -2.73 5.79
C ILE A 61 -19.63 -2.52 4.88
N ASP A 62 -19.56 -3.06 3.67
CA ASP A 62 -20.60 -3.00 2.63
C ASP A 62 -21.00 -1.55 2.22
N ASN A 63 -20.17 -0.56 2.57
CA ASN A 63 -20.39 0.87 2.30
C ASN A 63 -19.45 1.44 1.22
N ASN A 64 -19.02 0.60 0.28
CA ASN A 64 -18.19 0.99 -0.87
C ASN A 64 -16.80 1.59 -0.50
N TYR A 65 -16.22 1.15 0.61
CA TYR A 65 -14.84 1.47 0.98
C TYR A 65 -13.88 0.39 0.52
N TYR A 66 -12.79 0.80 -0.13
CA TYR A 66 -11.68 -0.11 -0.44
C TYR A 66 -10.78 -0.26 0.78
N ALA A 67 -10.53 -1.50 1.19
CA ALA A 67 -9.74 -1.82 2.37
C ALA A 67 -8.34 -2.32 1.99
N LEU A 68 -7.31 -1.64 2.49
CA LEU A 68 -5.91 -2.01 2.24
C LEU A 68 -4.98 -1.58 3.37
N ASP A 69 -3.87 -2.30 3.52
CA ASP A 69 -2.73 -1.81 4.29
C ASP A 69 -1.67 -1.14 3.38
N CYS A 70 -0.60 -0.65 3.99
CA CYS A 70 0.48 0.05 3.28
C CYS A 70 1.10 -0.81 2.18
N SER A 71 1.41 -2.07 2.48
CA SER A 71 1.92 -3.04 1.49
C SER A 71 0.82 -3.48 0.51
N GLY A 72 -0.43 -3.53 0.97
CA GLY A 72 -1.64 -3.83 0.21
C GLY A 72 -1.83 -2.90 -0.99
N LEU A 73 -1.50 -1.61 -0.83
CA LEU A 73 -1.52 -0.64 -1.94
C LEU A 73 -0.60 -1.06 -3.09
N ILE A 74 0.62 -1.48 -2.77
CA ILE A 74 1.63 -1.91 -3.75
C ILE A 74 1.27 -3.30 -4.29
N LYS A 75 0.88 -4.23 -3.40
CA LYS A 75 0.45 -5.58 -3.78
C LYS A 75 -0.74 -5.56 -4.73
N ASN A 76 -1.73 -4.69 -4.52
CA ASN A 76 -2.89 -4.59 -5.40
C ASN A 76 -2.47 -4.30 -6.84
N TYR A 77 -1.52 -3.38 -7.06
CA TYR A 77 -0.96 -3.11 -8.38
C TYR A 77 -0.32 -4.34 -9.02
N LEU A 78 0.50 -5.07 -8.23
CA LEU A 78 1.13 -6.32 -8.67
C LEU A 78 0.10 -7.43 -8.94
N MET A 79 -1.04 -7.40 -8.25
CA MET A 79 -2.17 -8.32 -8.38
C MET A 79 -3.25 -7.83 -9.37
N ASN A 80 -2.85 -7.01 -10.35
CA ASN A 80 -3.66 -6.50 -11.48
C ASN A 80 -4.69 -5.43 -11.15
N GLY A 81 -4.61 -4.83 -9.97
CA GLY A 81 -5.42 -3.69 -9.58
C GLY A 81 -6.84 -4.07 -9.15
N LYS A 82 -7.56 -3.12 -8.54
CA LYS A 82 -8.93 -3.30 -8.03
C LYS A 82 -9.93 -3.88 -9.04
N ASP A 83 -9.83 -3.51 -10.31
CA ASP A 83 -10.82 -3.87 -11.35
C ASP A 83 -10.60 -5.29 -11.92
N ASN A 84 -9.39 -5.82 -11.79
CA ASN A 84 -9.02 -7.14 -12.32
C ASN A 84 -8.25 -7.96 -11.27
N PHE A 85 -8.56 -7.73 -9.99
CA PHE A 85 -7.79 -8.26 -8.87
C PHE A 85 -7.69 -9.78 -8.94
N ARG A 86 -6.46 -10.29 -8.87
CA ARG A 86 -6.17 -11.73 -8.79
C ARG A 86 -5.07 -11.96 -7.78
N TYR A 87 -5.42 -12.61 -6.68
CA TYR A 87 -4.46 -12.95 -5.64
C TYR A 87 -3.30 -13.77 -6.21
N ASN A 88 -2.08 -13.37 -5.85
CA ASN A 88 -0.86 -14.06 -6.26
C ASN A 88 0.10 -14.16 -5.07
N PRO A 89 0.28 -15.35 -4.47
CA PRO A 89 1.14 -15.52 -3.31
C PRO A 89 2.63 -15.22 -3.60
N ALA A 90 3.05 -15.25 -4.87
CA ALA A 90 4.44 -14.97 -5.24
C ALA A 90 4.86 -13.52 -5.00
N VAL A 91 3.89 -12.60 -4.83
CA VAL A 91 4.12 -11.17 -4.57
C VAL A 91 3.42 -10.69 -3.29
N ASP A 92 2.93 -11.60 -2.44
CA ASP A 92 2.32 -11.25 -1.16
C ASP A 92 3.40 -10.95 -0.11
N TYR A 93 4.06 -9.81 -0.26
CA TYR A 93 5.13 -9.36 0.61
C TYR A 93 4.62 -8.36 1.64
N ASN A 94 5.20 -8.39 2.85
CA ASN A 94 5.09 -7.30 3.80
C ASN A 94 6.05 -6.16 3.43
N SER A 95 5.92 -5.01 4.11
CA SER A 95 6.75 -3.80 3.91
C SER A 95 8.26 -4.09 3.90
N LYS A 96 8.74 -4.85 4.89
CA LYS A 96 10.17 -5.19 5.03
C LYS A 96 10.64 -6.14 3.92
N LEU A 97 9.85 -7.15 3.58
CA LEU A 97 10.20 -8.13 2.56
C LEU A 97 10.28 -7.50 1.17
N PHE A 98 9.46 -6.48 0.87
CA PHE A 98 9.62 -5.68 -0.35
C PHE A 98 11.01 -5.04 -0.45
N LEU A 99 11.46 -4.37 0.62
CA LEU A 99 12.78 -3.75 0.69
C LEU A 99 13.91 -4.79 0.58
N GLU A 100 13.78 -5.94 1.24
CA GLU A 100 14.76 -7.03 1.18
C GLU A 100 14.88 -7.62 -0.23
N LYS A 101 13.75 -7.84 -0.91
CA LYS A 101 13.69 -8.38 -2.28
C LYS A 101 14.14 -7.41 -3.36
N SER A 102 14.16 -6.10 -3.07
CA SER A 102 14.60 -5.10 -4.03
C SER A 102 16.12 -5.19 -4.28
N THR A 103 16.49 -5.18 -5.56
CA THR A 103 17.88 -5.15 -6.03
C THR A 103 18.46 -3.75 -6.13
N THR A 104 17.61 -2.71 -6.10
CA THR A 104 18.02 -1.30 -6.23
C THR A 104 17.36 -0.49 -5.14
N LYS A 105 18.17 0.03 -4.22
CA LYS A 105 17.72 0.73 -3.01
C LYS A 105 18.82 1.63 -2.47
N GLY A 106 18.43 2.59 -1.63
CA GLY A 106 19.35 3.54 -1.03
C GLY A 106 18.78 4.18 0.25
N THR A 107 19.59 5.03 0.88
CA THR A 107 19.14 5.84 2.01
C THR A 107 18.23 6.96 1.51
N ILE A 108 17.30 7.43 2.34
CA ILE A 108 16.35 8.49 1.93
C ILE A 108 17.04 9.77 1.41
N CYS A 109 18.24 10.08 1.92
CA CYS A 109 19.04 11.23 1.49
C CYS A 109 19.47 11.17 0.01
N SER A 110 19.39 9.99 -0.60
CA SER A 110 19.72 9.73 -2.00
C SER A 110 18.48 9.42 -2.86
N LEU A 111 17.27 9.76 -2.37
CA LEU A 111 16.01 9.52 -3.08
C LEU A 111 16.08 10.11 -4.50
N PRO A 112 15.97 9.29 -5.56
CA PRO A 112 15.88 9.81 -6.91
C PRO A 112 14.52 10.48 -7.17
N GLU A 113 14.50 11.50 -8.03
CA GLU A 113 13.28 12.17 -8.47
C GLU A 113 12.54 11.34 -9.54
N ILE A 114 12.11 10.13 -9.15
CA ILE A 114 11.46 9.15 -10.02
C ILE A 114 10.14 8.70 -9.38
N PRO A 115 8.98 9.02 -9.98
CA PRO A 115 7.69 8.52 -9.52
C PRO A 115 7.63 6.99 -9.54
N GLY A 116 6.95 6.42 -8.54
CA GLY A 116 6.80 4.97 -8.37
C GLY A 116 7.93 4.33 -7.58
N VAL A 117 8.92 5.08 -7.09
CA VAL A 117 9.87 4.60 -6.09
C VAL A 117 9.14 4.35 -4.77
N CYS A 118 9.40 3.23 -4.13
CA CYS A 118 8.83 2.93 -2.82
C CYS A 118 9.71 3.52 -1.72
N LEU A 119 9.09 4.07 -0.68
CA LEU A 119 9.75 4.54 0.51
C LEU A 119 9.47 3.57 1.67
N TYR A 120 10.42 3.45 2.58
CA TYR A 120 10.36 2.58 3.74
C TYR A 120 10.76 3.33 5.00
N LEU A 121 10.00 3.09 6.07
CA LEU A 121 10.38 3.30 7.46
C LEU A 121 9.99 2.03 8.22
N GLU A 122 10.48 1.81 9.43
CA GLU A 122 10.26 0.55 10.14
C GLU A 122 8.78 0.10 10.13
N GLY A 123 8.52 -1.05 9.47
CA GLY A 123 7.19 -1.65 9.38
C GLY A 123 6.24 -1.05 8.35
N HIS A 124 6.61 0.01 7.62
CA HIS A 124 5.69 0.78 6.77
C HIS A 124 6.28 1.16 5.41
N VAL A 125 5.42 1.29 4.40
CA VAL A 125 5.80 1.67 3.04
C VAL A 125 4.87 2.70 2.42
N GLY A 126 5.41 3.52 1.52
CA GLY A 126 4.67 4.47 0.68
C GLY A 126 5.20 4.50 -0.73
N VAL A 127 4.46 5.11 -1.65
CA VAL A 127 4.82 5.31 -3.06
C VAL A 127 5.15 6.77 -3.29
N TYR A 128 6.40 7.07 -3.64
CA TYR A 128 6.82 8.40 -4.04
C TYR A 128 6.19 8.77 -5.39
N ILE A 129 5.60 9.95 -5.50
CA ILE A 129 4.93 10.42 -6.72
C ILE A 129 5.58 11.66 -7.34
N GLY A 130 6.79 12.02 -6.89
CA GLY A 130 7.51 13.22 -7.31
C GLY A 130 7.17 14.46 -6.48
N ASN A 131 7.95 15.52 -6.63
CA ASN A 131 7.77 16.82 -5.98
C ASN A 131 7.64 16.75 -4.45
N SER A 132 8.38 15.84 -3.81
CA SER A 132 8.30 15.56 -2.37
C SER A 132 6.92 15.09 -1.88
N ASP A 133 6.05 14.58 -2.75
CA ASP A 133 4.77 13.97 -2.38
C ASP A 133 4.88 12.43 -2.33
N VAL A 134 4.22 11.85 -1.34
CA VAL A 134 4.15 10.40 -1.09
C VAL A 134 2.70 10.00 -0.92
N ILE A 135 2.30 8.87 -1.51
CA ILE A 135 1.00 8.25 -1.24
C ILE A 135 1.21 6.99 -0.42
N GLU A 136 0.47 6.86 0.67
CA GLU A 136 0.57 5.75 1.62
C GLU A 136 -0.82 5.36 2.14
N ALA A 137 -1.02 4.07 2.45
CA ALA A 137 -2.18 3.63 3.20
C ALA A 137 -1.80 3.50 4.68
N THR A 138 -2.47 4.25 5.57
CA THR A 138 -2.09 4.32 6.99
C THR A 138 -3.33 4.38 7.89
N ASN A 139 -3.18 3.90 9.13
CA ASN A 139 -4.10 4.18 10.23
C ASN A 139 -3.32 4.94 11.29
N ASN A 140 -3.09 6.22 11.04
CA ASN A 140 -2.36 7.10 11.94
C ASN A 140 -3.21 8.35 12.21
N PRO A 141 -3.54 8.68 13.47
CA PRO A 141 -4.39 9.83 13.80
C PRO A 141 -3.92 11.18 13.22
N ASP A 142 -2.61 11.36 13.02
CA ASP A 142 -2.05 12.60 12.48
C ASP A 142 -2.16 12.70 10.94
N PHE A 143 -2.43 11.58 10.27
CA PHE A 143 -2.44 11.49 8.80
C PHE A 143 -3.79 11.06 8.22
N GLY A 144 -4.46 10.09 8.83
CA GLY A 144 -5.74 9.57 8.40
C GLY A 144 -5.89 8.05 8.58
N ASN A 145 -7.03 7.55 8.11
CA ASN A 145 -7.40 6.14 8.10
C ASN A 145 -7.78 5.73 6.68
N GLY A 146 -6.83 5.18 5.92
CA GLY A 146 -6.97 4.86 4.50
C GLY A 146 -5.78 5.35 3.69
N VAL A 147 -6.00 5.55 2.38
CA VAL A 147 -5.00 6.08 1.45
C VAL A 147 -4.97 7.59 1.54
N ILE A 148 -3.80 8.13 1.84
CA ILE A 148 -3.58 9.56 2.01
C ILE A 148 -2.37 10.01 1.20
N LYS A 149 -2.26 11.33 1.03
CA LYS A 149 -1.06 11.98 0.49
C LYS A 149 -0.34 12.72 1.61
N SER A 150 0.93 12.40 1.83
CA SER A 150 1.81 13.08 2.77
C SER A 150 2.99 13.72 2.03
N ARG A 151 3.61 14.71 2.66
CA ARG A 151 4.90 15.26 2.22
C ARG A 151 6.02 14.37 2.72
N LEU A 152 7.09 14.26 1.93
CA LEU A 152 8.27 13.47 2.24
C LEU A 152 8.81 13.76 3.65
N ASN A 153 8.83 15.04 4.06
CA ASN A 153 9.35 15.48 5.36
C ASN A 153 8.38 15.33 6.54
N GLN A 154 7.14 14.90 6.33
CA GLN A 154 6.19 14.64 7.42
C GLN A 154 6.43 13.28 8.08
N ARG A 155 7.16 12.39 7.43
CA ARG A 155 7.51 11.06 7.93
C ARG A 155 9.02 10.93 7.99
N ASN A 156 9.49 10.12 8.94
CA ASN A 156 10.91 9.75 9.04
C ASN A 156 11.22 8.58 8.10
N TRP A 157 11.01 8.76 6.79
CA TRP A 157 11.40 7.75 5.81
C TRP A 157 12.91 7.49 5.92
N GLU A 158 13.30 6.22 5.95
CA GLU A 158 14.69 5.81 6.19
C GLU A 158 15.39 5.42 4.88
N GLN A 159 14.64 4.72 4.01
CA GLN A 159 15.17 4.12 2.80
C GLN A 159 14.20 4.27 1.64
N TRP A 160 14.74 4.22 0.43
CA TRP A 160 13.97 4.07 -0.80
C TRP A 160 14.37 2.78 -1.51
N PHE A 161 13.46 2.22 -2.29
CA PHE A 161 13.72 1.02 -3.08
C PHE A 161 12.86 0.95 -4.34
N TYR A 162 13.36 0.24 -5.34
CA TYR A 162 12.59 -0.10 -6.53
C TYR A 162 11.70 -1.30 -6.23
N CYS A 163 10.40 -1.16 -6.48
CA CYS A 163 9.46 -2.25 -6.31
C CYS A 163 9.89 -3.45 -7.19
N PRO A 164 10.00 -4.66 -6.62
CA PRO A 164 10.23 -5.87 -7.41
C PRO A 164 9.09 -6.10 -8.41
N HIS A 165 9.37 -6.82 -9.50
CA HIS A 165 8.38 -7.23 -10.51
C HIS A 165 7.74 -6.09 -11.31
N ILE A 166 8.35 -4.90 -11.34
CA ILE A 166 7.97 -3.81 -12.24
C ILE A 166 9.20 -3.27 -12.97
N ARG A 167 8.98 -2.69 -14.15
CA ARG A 167 10.02 -1.95 -14.89
C ARG A 167 10.10 -0.51 -14.38
N TYR A 168 11.32 -0.03 -14.13
CA TYR A 168 11.58 1.40 -13.97
C TYR A 168 11.98 1.98 -15.32
N GLU A 169 11.26 3.00 -15.73
CA GLU A 169 11.45 3.75 -16.97
C GLU A 169 12.09 5.10 -16.65
N ASP A 170 12.92 5.59 -17.58
CA ASP A 170 13.47 6.95 -17.54
C ASP A 170 12.38 8.00 -17.83
#